data_AF-A0A0D6MA45-F1
#
_entry.id   AF-A0A0D6MA45-F1
#
_cell.length_a   1.000
_cell.length_b   1.000
_cell.length_c   1.000
_cell.angle_alpha   90.00
_cell.angle_beta   90.00
_cell.angle_gamma   90.00
#
_symmetry.space_group_name_H-M   'P 1'
#
loop_
_entity.id
_entity.type
_entity.pdbx_description
1 polymer ?
#
loop_
_entity_poly.entity_id
_entity_poly.type
_entity_poly.pdbx_seq_one_letter_code
_entity_poly.pdbx_strand_id
1 'polypeptide(L)'
;MGVNAAIMFNDVYTLKYLDLNEIVPLTTMGITSEDEERYYSYYAQLAPNQSWCDHEIFKDTAKPDRWKRHICEMGGYKNKDFIVWMRPVINSNFKKLHRILNNTGTFVNGLPAGNYRLYVENNYDLSYHQLAGKAFEMLRPSWYGGRDSFLSIVSIVVGAIYVIVGIVLTVMHLTKGSKQWP
;
A
#
# COMPACT_ATOMS: atom_id res chain seq x y z
N MET A 1 20.11 -9.67 12.39
CA MET A 1 18.83 -8.91 12.39
C MET A 1 18.91 -7.78 11.38
N GLY A 2 17.83 -7.50 10.64
CA GLY A 2 17.76 -6.40 9.67
C GLY A 2 17.13 -5.14 10.29
N VAL A 3 17.68 -3.97 9.96
CA VAL A 3 17.23 -2.67 10.52
C VAL A 3 15.76 -2.40 10.19
N ASN A 4 15.31 -2.75 8.97
CA ASN A 4 13.92 -2.53 8.53
C ASN A 4 12.89 -3.17 9.48
N ALA A 5 13.10 -4.41 9.90
CA ALA A 5 12.19 -5.08 10.81
C ALA A 5 12.18 -4.41 12.20
N ALA A 6 13.34 -4.00 12.71
CA ALA A 6 13.44 -3.37 14.03
C ALA A 6 12.66 -2.05 14.13
N ILE A 7 12.51 -1.33 13.02
CA ILE A 7 11.77 -0.06 12.94
C ILE A 7 10.35 -0.21 12.41
N MET A 8 9.72 -1.37 12.59
CA MET A 8 8.35 -1.61 12.16
C MET A 8 7.36 -0.59 12.73
N PHE A 9 6.50 -0.08 11.85
CA PHE A 9 5.42 0.82 12.21
C PHE A 9 4.34 0.12 13.06
N ASN A 10 3.88 0.76 14.14
CA ASN A 10 2.99 0.15 15.13
C ASN A 10 1.87 1.07 15.67
N ASP A 11 1.59 2.21 15.02
CA ASP A 11 0.41 3.01 15.38
C ASP A 11 -0.89 2.27 15.03
N VAL A 12 -1.94 2.55 15.79
CA VAL A 12 -3.28 1.99 15.56
C VAL A 12 -4.24 3.10 15.15
N TYR A 13 -4.95 2.86 14.05
CA TYR A 13 -5.93 3.79 13.50
C TYR A 13 -7.35 3.24 13.66
N THR A 14 -8.24 4.03 14.25
CA THR A 14 -9.67 3.71 14.35
C THR A 14 -10.48 4.84 13.73
N LEU A 15 -11.29 4.52 12.72
CA LEU A 15 -12.14 5.49 12.03
C LEU A 15 -13.58 5.33 12.49
N LYS A 16 -14.20 6.43 12.91
CA LYS A 16 -15.58 6.46 13.41
C LYS A 16 -16.44 7.38 12.56
N TYR A 17 -17.59 6.89 12.11
CA TYR A 17 -18.61 7.66 11.44
C TYR A 17 -19.52 8.32 12.48
N LEU A 18 -19.55 9.65 12.52
CA LEU A 18 -20.19 10.39 13.61
C LEU A 18 -21.72 10.42 13.50
N ASP A 19 -22.26 10.43 12.29
CA ASP A 19 -23.71 10.61 12.08
C ASP A 19 -24.52 9.44 12.64
N LEU A 20 -23.98 8.21 12.53
CA LEU A 20 -24.57 6.99 13.12
C LEU A 20 -23.81 6.49 14.35
N ASN A 21 -22.73 7.19 14.75
CA ASN A 21 -21.86 6.80 15.85
C ASN A 21 -21.23 5.39 15.69
N GLU A 22 -21.11 4.89 14.46
CA GLU A 22 -20.61 3.57 14.10
C GLU A 22 -19.10 3.57 13.81
N ILE A 23 -18.42 2.46 14.12
CA ILE A 23 -17.01 2.27 13.73
C ILE A 23 -16.99 1.79 12.29
N VAL A 24 -16.15 2.42 11.46
CA VAL A 24 -15.97 2.01 10.07
C VAL A 24 -15.28 0.64 10.05
N PRO A 25 -15.88 -0.38 9.42
CA PRO A 25 -15.32 -1.72 9.39
C PRO A 25 -14.10 -1.76 8.45
N LEU A 26 -12.92 -1.72 9.04
CA LEU A 26 -11.64 -1.82 8.34
C LEU A 26 -11.11 -3.25 8.44
N THR A 27 -10.74 -3.85 7.31
CA THR A 27 -10.22 -5.22 7.21
C THR A 27 -8.77 -5.26 6.78
N THR A 28 -8.10 -6.35 7.14
CA THR A 28 -6.76 -6.72 6.67
C THR A 28 -6.79 -7.69 5.49
N MET A 29 -7.96 -8.19 5.11
CA MET A 29 -8.14 -9.05 3.95
C MET A 29 -7.85 -8.28 2.67
N GLY A 30 -7.10 -8.90 1.74
CA GLY A 30 -6.75 -8.31 0.44
C GLY A 30 -5.59 -7.31 0.45
N ILE A 31 -4.92 -7.08 1.59
CA ILE A 31 -3.76 -6.18 1.68
C ILE A 31 -2.48 -6.83 1.10
N THR A 32 -2.33 -8.12 1.36
CA THR A 32 -1.23 -8.99 0.94
C THR A 32 -1.74 -10.02 -0.05
N SER A 33 -0.91 -10.41 -1.02
CA SER A 33 -1.24 -11.50 -1.93
C SER A 33 -1.00 -12.85 -1.27
N GLU A 34 -1.69 -13.89 -1.74
CA GLU A 34 -1.52 -15.26 -1.22
C GLU A 34 -0.07 -15.75 -1.40
N ASP A 35 0.57 -15.41 -2.52
CA ASP A 35 1.96 -15.78 -2.79
C ASP A 35 2.94 -15.10 -1.82
N GLU A 36 2.69 -13.83 -1.48
CA GLU A 36 3.51 -13.10 -0.51
C GLU A 36 3.35 -13.69 0.89
N GLU A 37 2.11 -13.97 1.31
CA GLU A 37 1.83 -14.65 2.57
C GLU A 37 2.50 -16.02 2.62
N ARG A 38 2.49 -16.77 1.52
CA ARG A 38 3.18 -18.07 1.39
C ARG A 38 4.69 -17.90 1.46
N TYR A 39 5.28 -16.90 0.82
CA TYR A 39 6.72 -16.65 0.85
C TYR A 39 7.21 -16.37 2.27
N TYR A 40 6.55 -15.47 3.00
CA TYR A 40 6.96 -15.11 4.37
C TYR A 40 6.70 -16.22 5.40
N SER A 41 5.71 -17.08 5.16
CA SER A 41 5.41 -18.21 6.03
C SER A 41 5.98 -19.55 5.55
N TYR A 42 6.77 -19.54 4.47
CA TYR A 42 7.34 -20.75 3.87
C TYR A 42 8.10 -21.59 4.89
N TYR A 43 8.94 -20.91 5.69
CA TYR A 43 9.77 -21.54 6.71
C TYR A 43 9.01 -21.86 8.00
N ALA A 44 7.83 -21.30 8.21
CA ALA A 44 7.11 -21.35 9.48
C ALA A 44 5.69 -21.89 9.27
N GLN A 45 5.58 -23.22 9.23
CA GLN A 45 4.31 -23.92 9.11
C GLN A 45 3.84 -24.34 10.51
N LEU A 46 2.76 -23.73 10.98
CA LEU A 46 2.11 -24.15 12.22
C LEU A 46 1.41 -25.49 12.03
N ALA A 47 1.67 -26.44 12.93
CA ALA A 47 0.79 -27.58 13.13
C ALA A 47 -0.60 -27.10 13.59
N PRO A 48 -1.69 -27.82 13.28
CA PRO A 48 -3.02 -27.49 13.77
C PRO A 48 -3.00 -27.41 15.30
N ASN A 49 -3.50 -26.29 15.84
CA ASN A 49 -3.56 -25.94 17.28
C ASN A 49 -2.25 -25.53 17.98
N GLN A 50 -1.15 -25.31 17.25
CA GLN A 50 0.07 -24.75 17.84
C GLN A 50 0.03 -23.21 17.85
N SER A 51 0.59 -22.58 18.88
CA SER A 51 0.81 -21.14 18.88
C SER A 51 2.10 -20.80 18.13
N TRP A 52 2.19 -19.58 17.58
CA TRP A 52 3.42 -19.12 16.96
C TRP A 52 4.59 -19.02 17.94
N CYS A 53 4.35 -18.73 19.21
CA CYS A 53 5.45 -18.54 20.17
C CYS A 53 6.11 -19.85 20.59
N ASP A 54 5.39 -20.98 20.46
CA ASP A 54 5.92 -22.31 20.76
C ASP A 54 6.67 -22.93 19.57
N HIS A 55 6.74 -22.24 18.44
CA HIS A 55 7.40 -22.74 17.23
C HIS A 55 8.93 -22.63 17.38
N GLU A 56 9.66 -23.66 16.95
CA GLU A 56 11.12 -23.77 17.09
C GLU A 56 11.89 -22.54 16.57
N ILE A 57 11.42 -21.92 15.48
CA ILE A 57 12.00 -20.72 14.85
C ILE A 57 12.10 -19.54 15.83
N PHE A 58 11.24 -19.49 16.85
CA PHE A 58 11.20 -18.39 17.82
C PHE A 58 11.82 -18.71 19.18
N LYS A 59 12.18 -19.97 19.44
CA LYS A 59 12.63 -20.46 20.76
C LYS A 59 13.83 -19.70 21.32
N ASP A 60 14.78 -19.34 20.45
CA ASP A 60 16.00 -18.61 20.81
C ASP A 60 16.05 -17.22 20.15
N THR A 61 14.88 -16.61 19.95
CA THR A 61 14.76 -15.28 19.35
C THR A 61 14.28 -14.26 20.37
N ALA A 62 14.77 -13.03 20.23
CA ALA A 62 14.32 -11.90 21.01
C ALA A 62 13.62 -10.89 20.08
N LYS A 63 12.63 -10.18 20.63
CA LYS A 63 12.01 -9.06 19.93
C LYS A 63 13.01 -7.90 19.80
N PRO A 64 12.92 -7.08 18.74
CA PRO A 64 13.64 -5.82 18.68
C PRO A 64 13.22 -4.87 19.81
N ASP A 65 14.13 -4.01 20.28
CA ASP A 65 13.92 -3.12 21.43
C ASP A 65 12.68 -2.22 21.30
N ARG A 66 12.40 -1.73 20.09
CA ARG A 66 11.27 -0.82 19.81
C ARG A 66 9.92 -1.51 19.73
N TRP A 67 9.90 -2.84 19.72
CA TRP A 67 8.66 -3.60 19.58
C TRP A 67 7.98 -3.75 20.94
N LYS A 68 6.67 -3.47 21.00
CA LYS A 68 5.88 -3.72 22.21
C LYS A 68 5.72 -5.22 22.46
N ARG A 69 5.40 -5.97 21.41
CA ARG A 69 5.10 -7.42 21.43
C ARG A 69 6.07 -8.20 20.55
N HIS A 70 6.27 -9.48 20.85
CA HIS A 70 7.08 -10.35 19.98
C HIS A 70 6.34 -10.68 18.68
N ILE A 71 7.04 -10.93 17.57
CA ILE A 71 6.39 -11.26 16.27
C ILE A 71 5.47 -12.48 16.40
N CYS A 72 5.84 -13.44 17.24
CA CYS A 72 5.05 -14.64 17.49
C CYS A 72 3.68 -14.31 18.10
N GLU A 73 3.60 -13.32 19.00
CA GLU A 73 2.34 -12.88 19.62
C GLU A 73 1.44 -12.14 18.63
N MET A 74 2.02 -11.64 17.54
CA MET A 74 1.32 -10.87 16.51
C MET A 74 0.84 -11.73 15.33
N GLY A 75 0.93 -13.06 15.43
CA GLY A 75 0.57 -13.95 14.32
C GLY A 75 1.75 -14.37 13.44
N GLY A 76 2.97 -14.26 13.96
CA GLY A 76 4.20 -14.71 13.31
C GLY A 76 4.47 -13.97 12.00
N TYR A 77 5.22 -14.62 11.10
CA TYR A 77 5.54 -14.06 9.78
C TYR A 77 4.34 -13.99 8.82
N LYS A 78 3.17 -14.56 9.20
CA LYS A 78 1.89 -14.35 8.49
C LYS A 78 1.22 -13.03 8.85
N ASN A 79 1.75 -12.26 9.80
CA ASN A 79 1.20 -10.95 10.12
C ASN A 79 1.26 -10.03 8.89
N LYS A 80 0.09 -9.57 8.43
CA LYS A 80 -0.03 -8.77 7.20
C LYS A 80 0.62 -7.40 7.33
N ASP A 81 0.57 -6.78 8.52
CA ASP A 81 1.23 -5.50 8.77
C ASP A 81 2.75 -5.64 8.67
N PHE A 82 3.31 -6.76 9.15
CA PHE A 82 4.72 -7.08 9.03
C PHE A 82 5.13 -7.28 7.57
N ILE A 83 4.37 -8.09 6.83
CA ILE A 83 4.63 -8.34 5.41
C ILE A 83 4.63 -7.04 4.59
N VAL A 84 3.60 -6.21 4.75
CA VAL A 84 3.52 -4.89 4.08
C VAL A 84 4.69 -3.99 4.48
N TRP A 85 5.08 -4.02 5.75
CA TRP A 85 6.22 -3.26 6.24
C TRP A 85 7.52 -3.67 5.55
N MET A 86 7.74 -4.97 5.38
CA MET A 86 8.94 -5.51 4.76
C MET A 86 9.04 -5.27 3.25
N ARG A 87 7.96 -4.83 2.58
CA ARG A 87 8.04 -4.43 1.17
C ARG A 87 9.06 -3.30 0.99
N PRO A 88 10.03 -3.45 0.06
CA PRO A 88 11.05 -2.44 -0.17
C PRO A 88 10.43 -1.15 -0.72
N VAL A 89 10.98 -0.02 -0.29
CA VAL A 89 10.60 1.31 -0.77
C VAL A 89 11.84 2.04 -1.26
N ILE A 90 11.71 2.72 -2.38
CA ILE A 90 12.83 3.45 -3.02
C ILE A 90 12.85 4.92 -2.56
N ASN A 91 11.68 5.47 -2.23
CA ASN A 91 11.51 6.87 -1.86
C ASN A 91 11.48 7.06 -0.34
N SER A 92 12.05 8.17 0.14
CA SER A 92 11.97 8.59 1.55
C SER A 92 10.55 8.93 2.00
N ASN A 93 9.77 9.55 1.10
CA ASN A 93 8.33 9.76 1.27
C ASN A 93 7.58 8.57 0.66
N PHE A 94 7.33 7.55 1.46
CA PHE A 94 6.62 6.34 1.03
C PHE A 94 5.26 6.20 1.72
N LYS A 95 4.37 5.44 1.09
CA LYS A 95 3.06 5.08 1.61
C LYS A 95 2.97 3.57 1.69
N LYS A 96 2.38 3.05 2.77
CA LYS A 96 2.13 1.62 2.96
C LYS A 96 0.64 1.42 3.25
N LEU A 97 0.05 0.41 2.63
CA LEU A 97 -1.36 0.10 2.80
C LEU A 97 -1.60 -0.45 4.20
N HIS A 98 -2.41 0.24 5.00
CA HIS A 98 -2.71 -0.19 6.37
C HIS A 98 -3.99 -1.02 6.44
N ARG A 99 -5.12 -0.52 5.94
CA ARG A 99 -6.41 -1.24 5.98
C ARG A 99 -7.21 -1.00 4.70
N ILE A 100 -8.12 -1.91 4.41
CA ILE A 100 -9.12 -1.80 3.34
C ILE A 100 -10.51 -1.67 3.97
N LEU A 101 -11.40 -0.89 3.38
CA LEU A 101 -12.79 -0.82 3.81
C LEU A 101 -13.50 -2.15 3.53
N ASN A 102 -14.14 -2.72 4.55
CA ASN A 102 -15.03 -3.85 4.37
C ASN A 102 -16.42 -3.36 3.97
N ASN A 103 -16.81 -3.59 2.72
CA ASN A 103 -18.07 -3.10 2.14
C ASN A 103 -19.28 -3.88 2.69
N THR A 104 -19.70 -3.55 3.90
CA THR A 104 -20.77 -4.23 4.64
C THR A 104 -21.65 -3.21 5.36
N GLY A 105 -22.93 -3.54 5.53
CA GLY A 105 -23.91 -2.69 6.22
C GLY A 105 -24.00 -1.29 5.61
N THR A 106 -23.90 -0.27 6.47
CA THR A 106 -23.88 1.17 6.12
C THR A 106 -22.83 1.52 5.05
N PHE A 107 -21.74 0.74 4.95
CA PHE A 107 -20.59 1.03 4.11
C PHE A 107 -20.53 0.21 2.80
N VAL A 108 -21.66 -0.40 2.39
CA VAL A 108 -21.70 -1.26 1.18
C VAL A 108 -21.26 -0.55 -0.09
N ASN A 109 -21.56 0.74 -0.23
CA ASN A 109 -21.20 1.57 -1.38
C ASN A 109 -19.96 2.44 -1.11
N GLY A 110 -19.18 2.10 -0.08
CA GLY A 110 -18.05 2.91 0.38
C GLY A 110 -18.38 3.78 1.59
N LEU A 111 -17.54 4.78 1.84
CA LEU A 111 -17.75 5.76 2.91
C LEU A 111 -18.86 6.74 2.50
N PRO A 112 -20.03 6.77 3.17
CA PRO A 112 -21.06 7.77 2.92
C PRO A 112 -20.56 9.19 3.20
N ALA A 113 -21.21 10.18 2.59
CA ALA A 113 -20.92 11.58 2.89
C ALA A 113 -21.35 11.91 4.32
N GLY A 114 -20.49 12.56 5.08
CA GLY A 114 -20.77 12.96 6.45
C GLY A 114 -19.50 13.18 7.26
N ASN A 115 -19.66 13.28 8.58
CA ASN A 115 -18.55 13.61 9.46
C ASN A 115 -17.88 12.35 10.01
N TYR A 116 -16.54 12.32 9.93
CA TYR A 116 -15.74 11.23 10.43
C TYR A 116 -14.74 11.74 11.46
N ARG A 117 -14.42 10.89 12.43
CA ARG A 117 -13.35 11.13 13.40
C ARG A 117 -12.34 9.99 13.34
N LEU A 118 -11.08 10.35 13.11
CA LEU A 118 -9.96 9.44 13.18
C LEU A 118 -9.37 9.50 14.59
N TYR A 119 -9.34 8.35 15.25
CA TYR A 119 -8.62 8.13 16.49
C TYR A 119 -7.30 7.46 16.19
N VAL A 120 -6.20 8.02 16.71
CA VAL A 120 -4.84 7.54 16.46
C VAL A 120 -4.18 7.21 17.79
N GLU A 121 -3.80 5.96 17.98
CA GLU A 121 -2.92 5.55 19.07
C GLU A 121 -1.48 5.66 18.59
N ASN A 122 -0.79 6.72 19.03
CA ASN A 122 0.58 7.02 18.63
C ASN A 122 1.57 6.15 19.44
N ASN A 123 2.03 5.07 18.83
CA ASN A 123 2.94 4.09 19.42
C ASN A 123 4.36 4.18 18.85
N TYR A 124 4.51 4.76 17.67
CA TYR A 124 5.76 4.84 16.94
C TYR A 124 6.47 6.17 17.21
N ASP A 125 7.54 6.15 17.99
CA ASP A 125 8.24 7.38 18.35
C ASP A 125 9.07 7.93 17.18
N LEU A 126 8.83 9.19 16.84
CA LEU A 126 9.56 9.95 15.81
C LEU A 126 10.54 10.96 16.39
N SER A 127 10.70 11.05 17.71
CA SER A 127 11.56 12.04 18.38
C SER A 127 13.01 12.00 17.89
N TYR A 128 13.47 10.84 17.41
CA TYR A 128 14.81 10.67 16.84
C TYR A 128 14.98 11.27 15.43
N HIS A 129 13.88 11.52 14.71
CA HIS A 129 13.87 12.02 13.34
C HIS A 129 13.12 13.36 13.27
N GLN A 130 13.84 14.46 13.52
CA GLN A 130 13.28 15.82 13.59
C GLN A 130 12.52 16.28 12.33
N LEU A 131 12.78 15.66 11.17
CA LEU A 131 12.16 15.97 9.88
C LEU A 131 11.12 14.90 9.43
N ALA A 132 10.88 13.87 10.25
CA ALA A 132 9.92 12.84 9.89
C ALA A 132 8.49 13.24 10.31
N GLY A 133 7.55 13.09 9.38
CA GLY A 133 6.13 13.23 9.62
C GLY A 133 5.39 11.93 9.37
N LYS A 134 4.21 11.78 10.00
CA LYS A 134 3.25 10.72 9.67
C LYS A 134 2.02 11.34 9.06
N ALA A 135 1.50 10.72 8.02
CA ALA A 135 0.24 11.11 7.42
C ALA A 135 -0.67 9.88 7.33
N PHE A 136 -1.95 10.09 7.63
CA PHE A 136 -3.00 9.13 7.32
C PHE A 136 -3.74 9.62 6.09
N GLU A 137 -3.75 8.81 5.04
CA GLU A 137 -4.41 9.14 3.78
C GLU A 137 -5.45 8.07 3.43
N MET A 138 -6.63 8.53 3.02
CA MET A 138 -7.67 7.68 2.48
C MET A 138 -7.64 7.76 0.96
N LEU A 139 -7.55 6.61 0.31
CA LEU A 139 -7.50 6.49 -1.13
C LEU A 139 -8.72 5.70 -1.62
N ARG A 140 -9.32 6.17 -2.72
CA ARG A 140 -10.27 5.38 -3.48
C ARG A 140 -9.48 4.63 -4.55
N PRO A 141 -9.47 3.29 -4.54
CA PRO A 141 -8.79 2.54 -5.60
C PRO A 141 -9.49 2.82 -6.92
N SER A 142 -8.71 3.07 -7.96
CA SER A 142 -9.18 3.09 -9.34
C SER A 142 -8.53 1.95 -10.12
N TRP A 143 -9.12 1.57 -11.25
CA TRP A 143 -8.54 0.57 -12.16
C TRP A 143 -7.12 0.97 -12.63
N TYR A 144 -6.84 2.27 -12.67
CA TYR A 144 -5.55 2.84 -13.05
C TYR A 144 -4.58 3.00 -11.85
N GLY A 145 -4.98 2.50 -10.67
CA GLY A 145 -4.22 2.62 -9.43
C GLY A 145 -4.53 3.91 -8.66
N GLY A 146 -3.49 4.47 -8.05
CA GLY A 146 -3.58 5.72 -7.29
C GLY A 146 -3.73 6.96 -8.17
N ARG A 147 -3.95 8.12 -7.55
CA ARG A 147 -4.04 9.40 -8.26
C ARG A 147 -2.65 9.82 -8.76
N ASP A 148 -2.25 9.33 -9.93
CA ASP A 148 -1.06 9.77 -10.64
C ASP A 148 -1.41 10.21 -12.07
N SER A 149 -1.07 11.45 -12.40
CA SER A 149 -1.32 12.04 -13.73
C SER A 149 -0.14 11.91 -14.68
N PHE A 150 1.02 11.43 -14.19
CA PHE A 150 2.25 11.38 -14.97
C PHE A 150 2.09 10.57 -16.26
N LEU A 151 1.62 9.33 -16.15
CA LEU A 151 1.48 8.44 -17.30
C LEU A 151 0.48 9.00 -18.33
N SER A 152 -0.63 9.58 -17.88
CA SER A 152 -1.61 10.23 -18.77
C SER A 152 -1.01 11.42 -19.53
N ILE A 153 -0.25 12.29 -18.85
CA ILE A 153 0.40 13.44 -19.47
C ILE A 153 1.44 12.98 -20.51
N VAL A 154 2.27 12.00 -20.16
CA VAL A 154 3.29 11.45 -21.06
C VAL A 154 2.64 10.87 -22.32
N SER A 155 1.56 10.10 -22.17
CA SER A 155 0.83 9.54 -23.31
C SER A 155 0.26 10.61 -24.24
N ILE A 156 -0.30 11.69 -23.70
CA ILE A 156 -0.84 12.81 -24.50
C ILE A 156 0.28 13.52 -25.26
N VAL A 157 1.40 13.82 -24.61
CA VAL A 157 2.54 14.50 -25.24
C VAL A 157 3.15 13.64 -26.35
N VAL A 158 3.38 12.35 -26.09
CA VAL A 158 3.92 11.41 -27.08
C VAL A 158 2.96 11.24 -28.26
N GLY A 159 1.65 11.13 -27.99
CA GLY A 159 0.62 11.07 -29.03
C GLY A 159 0.60 12.31 -29.91
N ALA A 160 0.71 13.51 -29.32
CA ALA A 160 0.76 14.76 -30.06
C ALA A 160 1.99 14.83 -30.99
N ILE A 161 3.16 14.37 -30.53
CA ILE A 161 4.37 14.30 -31.36
C ILE A 161 4.15 13.37 -32.57
N TYR A 162 3.56 12.19 -32.37
CA TYR A 162 3.28 11.27 -33.48
C TYR A 162 2.28 11.83 -34.49
N VAL A 163 1.26 12.56 -34.05
CA VAL A 163 0.31 13.23 -34.96
C VAL A 163 1.03 14.28 -35.81
N ILE A 164 1.90 15.11 -35.22
CA ILE A 164 2.67 16.12 -35.95
C ILE A 164 3.57 15.46 -37.00
N VAL A 165 4.30 14.41 -36.63
CA VAL A 165 5.15 13.65 -37.55
C VAL A 165 4.31 13.05 -38.69
N GLY A 166 3.15 12.47 -38.37
CA GLY A 166 2.22 11.93 -39.37
C GLY A 166 1.73 12.98 -40.37
N ILE A 167 1.38 14.19 -39.89
CA ILE A 167 0.98 15.31 -40.75
C ILE A 167 2.14 15.71 -41.68
N VAL A 168 3.35 15.88 -41.14
CA VAL A 168 4.54 16.25 -41.93
C VAL A 168 4.81 15.21 -43.02
N LEU A 169 4.79 13.93 -42.69
CA LEU A 169 4.98 12.84 -43.65
C LEU A 169 3.88 12.81 -44.72
N THR A 170 2.63 13.06 -44.34
CA THR A 170 1.49 13.11 -45.26
C THR A 170 1.63 14.27 -46.25
N VAL A 171 1.99 15.46 -45.76
CA VAL A 171 2.26 16.63 -46.62
C VAL A 171 3.43 16.36 -47.57
N MET A 172 4.51 15.74 -47.09
CA MET A 172 5.64 15.34 -47.94
C MET A 172 5.24 14.30 -48.99
N HIS A 173 4.38 13.34 -48.66
CA HIS A 173 3.91 12.32 -49.59
C HIS A 173 3.04 12.94 -50.69
N LEU A 174 2.11 13.83 -50.34
CA LEU A 174 1.25 14.50 -51.31
C LEU A 174 2.03 15.43 -52.25
N THR A 175 3.05 16.14 -51.72
CA THR A 175 3.91 17.01 -52.52
C THR A 175 4.90 16.26 -53.41
N LYS A 176 5.41 15.08 -52.99
CA LYS A 176 6.21 14.21 -53.86
C LYS A 176 5.37 13.41 -54.87
N GLY A 177 4.14 13.04 -54.51
CA GLY A 177 3.20 12.35 -55.39
C GLY A 177 2.77 13.18 -56.61
N SER A 178 2.89 14.52 -56.57
CA SER A 178 2.64 15.38 -57.73
C SER A 178 3.81 15.49 -58.72
N LYS A 179 4.99 14.92 -58.41
CA LYS A 179 6.10 14.75 -59.36
C LYS A 179 6.06 13.34 -59.93
N GLN A 180 5.02 13.06 -60.71
CA GLN A 180 5.08 12.02 -61.73
C GLN A 180 6.14 12.46 -62.76
N TRP A 181 7.18 11.66 -62.96
CA TRP A 181 8.11 11.77 -64.07
C TRP A 181 8.22 10.39 -64.73
N PRO A 182 8.36 10.33 -66.06
CA PRO A 182 7.42 10.75 -67.11
C PRO A 182 6.26 9.75 -67.33
#